data_AF-A0AAD5GXY7-F1
#
_entry.id   AF-A0AAD5GXY7-F1
#
_cell.length_a   1.000
_cell.length_b   1.000
_cell.length_c   1.000
_cell.angle_alpha   90.00
_cell.angle_beta   90.00
_cell.angle_gamma   90.00
#
_symmetry.space_group_name_H-M   'P 1'
#
loop_
_entity.id
_entity.type
_entity.pdbx_description
1 polymer ?
#
loop_
_entity_poly.entity_id
_entity_poly.type
_entity_poly.pdbx_seq_one_letter_code
_entity_poly.pdbx_strand_id
1 'polypeptide(L)' 'MGGMNNVQPEKTLQKAALEQYLAGGFSVDSIITQASNCCKQLAVENGKGAMPAWEGRLDSDEIESVAEYVFKQAEGNLW' A
#
# COMPACT_ATOMS: atom_id res chain seq x y z
N MET A 1 -18.07 -0.29 -2.71
CA MET A 1 -17.50 -1.60 -2.27
C MET A 1 -16.22 -1.87 -3.06
N GLY A 2 -15.32 -0.89 -3.09
CA GLY A 2 -13.92 -1.02 -3.44
C GLY A 2 -13.09 -1.24 -2.18
N GLY A 3 -11.78 -1.38 -2.34
CA GLY A 3 -10.85 -1.52 -1.22
C GLY A 3 -10.88 -2.88 -0.50
N MET A 4 -11.74 -3.81 -0.90
CA MET A 4 -11.72 -5.20 -0.42
C MET A 4 -10.58 -5.98 -1.08
N ASN A 5 -9.92 -6.80 -0.28
CA ASN A 5 -8.83 -7.65 -0.73
C ASN A 5 -9.32 -9.10 -0.81
N ASN A 6 -9.34 -9.66 -2.03
CA ASN A 6 -9.79 -11.03 -2.28
C ASN A 6 -8.77 -12.10 -1.80
N VAL A 7 -7.50 -11.72 -1.63
CA VAL A 7 -6.45 -12.64 -1.21
C VAL A 7 -6.31 -12.66 0.31
N GLN A 8 -6.39 -11.49 0.95
CA GLN A 8 -6.38 -11.34 2.40
C GLN A 8 -7.53 -10.44 2.85
N PRO A 9 -8.70 -11.00 3.19
CA PRO A 9 -9.91 -10.22 3.49
C PRO A 9 -9.76 -9.26 4.67
N GLU A 10 -8.87 -9.55 5.61
CA GLU A 10 -8.57 -8.70 6.77
C GLU A 10 -7.70 -7.47 6.41
N LYS A 11 -6.91 -7.56 5.33
CA LYS A 11 -5.98 -6.49 4.91
C LYS A 11 -6.56 -5.70 3.76
N THR A 12 -7.55 -4.87 4.08
CA THR A 12 -8.22 -3.97 3.14
C THR A 12 -7.43 -2.66 2.95
N LEU A 13 -7.83 -1.87 1.95
CA LEU A 13 -7.33 -0.50 1.75
C LEU A 13 -8.09 0.53 2.59
N GLN A 14 -8.87 0.08 3.57
CA GLN A 14 -9.56 0.99 4.49
C GLN A 14 -8.58 1.55 5.51
N LYS A 15 -8.83 2.78 5.97
CA LYS A 15 -7.97 3.46 6.95
C LYS A 15 -7.68 2.61 8.18
N ALA A 16 -8.69 1.98 8.78
CA ALA A 16 -8.51 1.12 9.95
C ALA A 16 -7.58 -0.07 9.69
N ALA A 17 -7.67 -0.70 8.52
CA ALA A 17 -6.80 -1.82 8.15
C ALA A 17 -5.38 -1.34 7.81
N LEU A 18 -5.24 -0.18 7.17
CA LEU A 18 -3.92 0.42 6.91
C LEU A 18 -3.25 0.80 8.24
N GLU A 19 -3.95 1.40 9.19
CA GLU A 19 -3.39 1.72 10.51
C GLU A 19 -2.92 0.47 11.28
N GLN A 20 -3.63 -0.65 11.15
CA GLN A 20 -3.31 -1.88 11.89
C GLN A 20 -2.29 -2.78 11.19
N TYR A 21 -2.35 -2.89 9.86
CA TYR A 21 -1.57 -3.88 9.10
C TYR A 21 -0.47 -3.27 8.24
N LEU A 22 -0.49 -1.97 7.94
CA LEU A 22 0.58 -1.30 7.19
C LEU A 22 1.77 -1.04 8.12
N ALA A 23 2.97 -1.47 7.68
CA ALA A 23 4.18 -1.22 8.44
C ALA A 23 4.53 0.26 8.29
N GLY A 24 4.55 1.01 9.39
CA GLY A 24 4.67 2.49 9.37
C GLY A 24 3.34 3.23 9.54
N GLY A 25 2.20 2.52 9.60
CA GLY A 25 0.88 3.09 9.82
C GLY A 25 0.27 3.74 8.58
N PHE A 26 -0.82 4.49 8.75
CA PHE A 26 -1.50 5.18 7.66
C PHE A 26 -0.76 6.46 7.26
N SER A 27 0.23 6.32 6.38
CA SER A 27 0.94 7.43 5.76
C SER A 27 1.24 7.14 4.30
N VAL A 28 1.34 8.19 3.48
CA VAL A 28 1.70 8.10 2.06
C VAL A 28 3.06 7.40 1.91
N ASP A 29 4.05 7.77 2.73
CA ASP A 29 5.38 7.14 2.73
C ASP A 29 5.33 5.63 2.97
N SER A 30 4.46 5.16 3.86
CA SER A 30 4.33 3.73 4.15
C SER A 30 3.68 2.98 3.00
N ILE A 31 2.74 3.62 2.28
CA ILE A 31 2.11 3.07 1.07
C ILE A 31 3.14 3.04 -0.08
N ILE A 32 3.90 4.12 -0.29
CA ILE A 32 4.99 4.18 -1.26
C ILE A 32 6.02 3.10 -0.94
N THR A 33 6.44 2.97 0.32
CA THR A 33 7.43 1.95 0.72
C THR A 33 6.92 0.54 0.42
N GLN A 34 5.62 0.27 0.63
CA GLN A 34 5.02 -1.03 0.29
C GLN A 34 4.89 -1.25 -1.22
N ALA A 35 4.62 -0.22 -2.01
CA ALA A 35 4.48 -0.32 -3.47
C ALA A 35 5.84 -0.35 -4.19
N SER A 36 6.79 0.42 -3.70
CA SER A 36 8.08 0.69 -4.32
C SER A 36 9.14 -0.35 -4.01
N ASN A 37 9.00 -1.22 -3.00
CA ASN A 37 10.07 -2.11 -2.54
C ASN A 37 11.44 -1.44 -2.27
N CYS A 38 11.56 -0.10 -2.36
CA CYS A 38 12.81 0.62 -2.22
C CYS A 38 13.28 0.52 -0.76
N CYS A 39 14.49 -0.03 -0.62
CA CYS A 39 15.03 -0.60 0.60
C CYS A 39 14.92 0.30 1.85
N LYS A 40 14.16 -0.18 2.84
CA LYS A 40 14.61 -0.20 4.23
C LYS A 40 14.32 -1.58 4.79
N GLN A 41 15.39 -2.35 5.02
CA GLN A 41 15.35 -3.70 5.59
C GLN A 41 14.28 -3.80 6.67
N LEU A 42 13.20 -4.53 6.42
CA LEU A 42 12.40 -5.27 7.44
C LEU A 42 11.10 -5.92 6.92
N ALA A 43 10.74 -5.83 5.63
CA ALA A 43 9.53 -6.54 5.17
C ALA A 43 9.54 -7.14 3.75
N VAL A 44 10.64 -7.08 3.00
CA VAL A 44 10.56 -7.25 1.54
C VAL A 44 11.84 -7.83 0.94
N GLU A 45 11.94 -9.16 0.86
CA GLU A 45 12.65 -9.76 -0.29
C GLU A 45 11.68 -10.17 -1.41
N ASN A 46 10.35 -10.10 -1.23
CA ASN A 46 9.40 -10.63 -2.23
C ASN A 46 8.01 -9.94 -2.24
N GLY A 47 7.93 -8.63 -1.93
CA GLY A 47 6.63 -8.01 -1.71
C GLY A 47 5.95 -8.51 -0.43
N LYS A 48 4.93 -7.80 0.06
CA LYS A 48 4.30 -8.15 1.34
C LYS A 48 3.28 -9.28 1.12
N GLY A 49 3.75 -10.52 1.08
CA GLY A 49 2.91 -11.71 0.89
C GLY A 49 2.50 -11.90 -0.58
N ALA A 50 1.21 -11.72 -0.88
CA ALA A 50 0.67 -11.88 -2.23
C ALA A 50 0.74 -10.61 -3.10
N MET A 51 1.26 -9.51 -2.55
CA MET A 51 1.37 -8.24 -3.28
C MET A 51 2.72 -8.19 -4.03
N PRO A 52 2.71 -8.14 -5.37
CA PRO A 52 3.95 -8.07 -6.15
C PRO A 52 4.63 -6.71 -6.00
N ALA A 53 5.93 -6.69 -6.31
CA ALA A 53 6.70 -5.47 -6.50
C ALA A 53 6.17 -4.66 -7.70
N TRP A 54 6.08 -3.33 -7.56
CA TRP A 54 5.80 -2.43 -8.70
C TRP A 54 7.05 -1.71 -9.22
N GLU A 55 8.18 -1.83 -8.51
CA GLU A 55 9.49 -1.37 -8.97
C GLU A 55 9.83 -2.04 -10.32
N GLY A 56 10.04 -1.24 -11.37
CA GLY A 56 10.28 -1.70 -12.74
C GLY A 56 9.03 -1.93 -13.59
N ARG A 57 7.83 -1.79 -13.01
CA ARG A 57 6.55 -1.73 -13.76
C ARG A 57 5.96 -0.32 -13.80
N LEU A 58 6.22 0.45 -12.76
CA LEU A 58 5.81 1.84 -12.61
C LEU A 58 7.05 2.68 -12.29
N ASP A 59 7.07 3.90 -12.82
CA ASP A 59 8.07 4.89 -12.44
C ASP A 59 7.82 5.39 -11.00
N SER A 60 8.85 5.93 -10.35
CA SER A 60 8.74 6.41 -8.97
C SER A 60 7.62 7.44 -8.79
N ASP A 61 7.45 8.34 -9.76
CA ASP A 61 6.40 9.37 -9.77
C ASP A 61 4.99 8.78 -9.87
N GLU A 62 4.85 7.68 -10.63
CA GLU A 62 3.57 6.95 -10.75
C GLU A 62 3.25 6.22 -9.44
N ILE A 63 4.26 5.64 -8.79
CA ILE A 63 4.11 4.97 -7.50
C ILE A 63 3.67 5.98 -6.43
N GLU A 64 4.28 7.17 -6.41
CA GLU A 64 3.89 8.26 -5.49
C GLU A 64 2.46 8.72 -5.75
N SER A 65 2.10 8.96 -7.01
CA SER A 65 0.75 9.37 -7.41
C SER A 65 -0.32 8.34 -7.00
N VAL A 66 -0.04 7.04 -7.19
CA VAL A 66 -0.94 5.96 -6.79
C VAL A 66 -1.03 5.86 -5.27
N ALA A 67 0.08 6.04 -4.55
CA ALA A 67 0.08 6.02 -3.10
C ALA A 67 -0.76 7.16 -2.51
N GLU A 68 -0.63 8.37 -3.04
CA GLU A 68 -1.48 9.50 -2.66
C GLU A 68 -2.95 9.22 -2.96
N TYR A 69 -3.25 8.64 -4.13
CA TYR A 69 -4.62 8.29 -4.50
C TYR A 69 -5.22 7.31 -3.49
N VAL A 70 -4.51 6.23 -3.15
CA VAL A 70 -4.96 5.23 -2.17
C VAL A 70 -5.14 5.87 -0.78
N PHE A 71 -4.23 6.76 -0.39
CA PHE A 71 -4.33 7.51 0.86
C PHE A 71 -5.60 8.38 0.88
N LYS A 72 -5.83 9.21 -0.14
CA LYS A 72 -7.00 10.09 -0.24
C LYS A 72 -8.31 9.30 -0.26
N GLN A 73 -8.35 8.17 -0.96
CA GLN A 73 -9.52 7.28 -1.00
C GLN A 73 -9.82 6.66 0.37
N ALA A 74 -8.78 6.20 1.08
CA ALA A 74 -8.92 5.64 2.41
C ALA A 74 -9.26 6.70 3.47
N GLU A 75 -8.68 7.89 3.38
CA GLU A 75 -8.97 9.03 4.26
C GLU A 75 -10.42 9.51 4.10
N GLY A 76 -10.87 9.64 2.85
CA GLY A 76 -12.23 10.04 2.52
C GLY A 76 -13.28 8.94 2.66
N ASN A 77 -12.89 7.71 3.03
CA ASN A 77 -13.76 6.52 3.01
C ASN A 77 -14.52 6.37 1.67
N LEU A 78 -13.85 6.63 0.55
CA LEU A 78 -14.45 6.70 -0.80
C LEU A 78 -14.49 5.35 -1.54
N TRP A 79 -14.13 4.27 -0.86
CA TRP A 79 -14.12 2.90 -1.39
C TRP A 79 -15.52 2.26 -1.49
#